data_AF-A0A2W6DTI1-F1
#
_entry.id   AF-A0A2W6DTI1-F1
#
_cell.length_a   1.000
_cell.length_b   1.000
_cell.length_c   1.000
_cell.angle_alpha   90.00
_cell.angle_beta   90.00
_cell.angle_gamma   90.00
#
_symmetry.space_group_name_H-M   'P 1'
#
loop_
_entity.id
_entity.type
_entity.pdbx_description
1 polymer ?
#
loop_
_entity_poly.entity_id
_entity_poly.type
_entity_poly.pdbx_seq_one_letter_code
_entity_poly.pdbx_strand_id
1 'polypeptide(L)' 'MSQLLLRECSTCGGPRAFEAPDCAEGHGPDCPDLACVECGEAVFVGLLSAHLSELSAAHSRAVPAA' A
#
# COMPACT_ATOMS: atom_id res chain seq x y z
N MET A 1 -1.26 3.50 -14.45
CA MET A 1 -1.98 4.63 -13.82
C MET A 1 -1.59 4.61 -12.35
N SER A 2 -0.59 5.40 -11.94
CA SER A 2 -0.23 5.51 -10.51
C SER A 2 -1.42 6.07 -9.75
N GLN A 3 -1.76 5.44 -8.64
CA GLN A 3 -2.83 5.93 -7.77
C GLN A 3 -2.24 7.00 -6.84
N LEU A 4 -2.88 8.16 -6.81
CA LEU A 4 -2.52 9.28 -5.95
C LEU A 4 -3.56 9.42 -4.84
N LEU A 5 -3.16 9.15 -3.60
CA LEU A 5 -4.01 9.28 -2.42
C LEU A 5 -3.64 10.54 -1.64
N LEU A 6 -4.65 11.29 -1.18
CA LEU A 6 -4.41 12.46 -0.34
C LEU A 6 -4.24 12.05 1.13
N ARG A 7 -3.08 12.37 1.73
CA ARG A 7 -2.74 12.06 3.13
C ARG A 7 -1.99 13.22 3.80
N GLU A 8 -2.04 13.29 5.13
CA GLU A 8 -1.28 14.26 5.93
C GLU A 8 0.22 13.92 5.88
N CYS A 9 1.05 14.85 5.41
CA CYS A 9 2.49 14.76 5.45
C CYS A 9 3.03 15.65 6.59
N SER A 10 3.68 15.03 7.57
CA SER A 10 4.33 15.74 8.68
C SER A 10 5.48 16.62 8.21
N THR A 11 6.26 16.16 7.22
CA THR A 11 7.43 16.87 6.68
C THR A 11 7.03 18.09 5.85
N CYS A 12 5.94 18.01 5.08
CA CYS A 12 5.41 19.16 4.31
C CYS A 12 4.44 20.04 5.12
N GLY A 13 3.95 19.57 6.27
CA GLY A 13 3.01 20.28 7.12
C GLY A 13 1.59 20.36 6.57
N GLY A 14 1.01 19.21 6.18
CA GLY A 14 -0.41 19.13 5.81
C GLY A 14 -0.70 18.12 4.69
N PRO A 15 -1.89 18.19 4.06
CA PRO A 15 -2.33 17.15 3.12
C PRO A 15 -1.56 17.25 1.81
N ARG A 16 -1.00 16.12 1.36
CA ARG A 16 -0.25 15.95 0.11
C ARG A 16 -0.69 14.70 -0.62
N ALA A 17 -0.41 14.65 -1.92
CA ALA A 17 -0.60 13.45 -2.71
C ALA A 17 0.52 12.44 -2.40
N PHE A 18 0.13 11.19 -2.25
CA PHE A 18 1.03 10.07 -2.04
C PHE A 18 0.81 9.04 -3.14
N GLU A 19 1.90 8.49 -3.64
CA GLU A 19 1.87 7.37 -4.58
C GLU A 19 2.34 6.09 -3.91
N ALA A 20 1.77 4.96 -4.34
CA ALA A 20 2.36 3.67 -4.04
C ALA A 20 3.62 3.51 -4.91
N PRO A 21 4.81 3.30 -4.32
CA PRO A 21 6.01 2.99 -5.10
C PRO A 21 5.86 1.63 -5.79
N ASP A 22 6.65 1.39 -6.83
CA ASP A 22 6.74 0.07 -7.48
C ASP A 22 7.26 -0.97 -6.48
N CYS A 23 6.33 -1.58 -5.76
CA CYS A 23 6.62 -2.57 -4.73
C CYS A 23 6.93 -3.93 -5.38
N ALA A 24 8.13 -4.45 -5.11
CA ALA A 24 8.60 -5.74 -5.63
C ALA A 24 7.80 -6.95 -5.11
N GLU A 25 7.04 -6.78 -4.02
CA GLU A 25 6.22 -7.82 -3.42
C GLU A 25 4.90 -8.06 -4.18
N GLY A 26 4.56 -7.18 -5.13
CA GLY A 26 3.43 -7.41 -6.03
C GLY A 26 2.06 -7.07 -5.44
N HIS A 27 2.01 -6.22 -4.42
CA HIS A 27 0.77 -5.74 -3.81
C HIS A 27 -0.10 -4.86 -4.74
N GLY A 28 0.48 -4.37 -5.84
CA GLY A 28 -0.24 -3.57 -6.83
C GLY A 28 -0.90 -2.33 -6.21
N PRO A 29 -2.18 -2.05 -6.50
CA PRO A 29 -2.87 -0.84 -6.04
C PRO A 29 -3.16 -0.81 -4.53
N ASP A 30 -3.09 -1.95 -3.85
CA ASP A 30 -3.34 -2.09 -2.42
C ASP A 30 -2.03 -2.11 -1.60
N CYS A 31 -0.93 -1.62 -2.17
CA CYS A 31 0.35 -1.54 -1.48
C CYS A 31 0.23 -0.68 -0.20
N PRO A 32 0.64 -1.19 0.97
CA PRO A 32 0.58 -0.41 2.21
C PRO A 32 1.64 0.69 2.27
N ASP A 33 2.69 0.60 1.46
CA ASP A 33 3.70 1.64 1.34
C ASP A 33 3.21 2.77 0.44
N LEU A 34 3.31 3.99 0.97
CA LEU A 34 2.96 5.22 0.26
C LEU A 34 4.07 6.25 0.43
N ALA A 35 4.48 6.90 -0.65
CA ALA A 35 5.47 7.97 -0.64
C ALA A 35 4.86 9.31 -1.05
N CYS A 36 5.14 10.38 -0.31
CA CYS A 36 4.72 11.73 -0.65
C CYS A 36 5.39 12.14 -1.97
N VAL A 37 4.60 12.49 -2.99
CA VAL A 37 5.15 12.84 -4.32
C VAL A 37 5.97 14.14 -4.31
N GLU A 38 5.80 14.96 -3.28
CA GLU A 38 6.48 16.25 -3.15
C GLU A 38 7.83 16.14 -2.41
N CYS A 39 7.88 15.42 -1.29
CA CYS A 39 9.07 15.36 -0.43
C CYS A 39 9.70 13.97 -0.30
N GLY A 40 9.05 12.92 -0.81
CA GLY A 40 9.53 11.53 -0.74
C GLY A 40 9.38 10.85 0.63
N GLU A 41 8.71 11.48 1.60
CA GLU A 41 8.45 10.85 2.91
C GLU A 41 7.59 9.59 2.72
N ALA A 42 8.02 8.48 3.30
CA ALA A 42 7.34 7.19 3.19
C ALA A 42 6.52 6.91 4.45
N VAL A 43 5.26 6.53 4.25
CA VAL A 43 4.33 6.15 5.31
C VAL A 43 3.74 4.77 5.02
N PHE A 44 3.69 3.92 6.04
CA PHE A 44 3.10 2.58 5.95
C PHE A 44 1.67 2.61 6.48
N VAL A 45 0.68 2.44 5.60
CA VAL A 45 -0.74 2.56 5.91
C VAL A 45 -1.42 1.19 5.72
N GLY A 46 -1.71 0.51 6.82
CA GLY A 46 -2.58 -0.68 6.79
C GLY A 46 -1.93 -2.02 7.13
N LEU A 47 -1.28 -2.13 8.29
CA LEU A 47 -0.79 -3.41 8.84
C LEU A 47 -1.85 -4.52 8.84
N LEU A 48 -3.14 -4.20 9.04
CA LEU A 48 -4.24 -5.18 8.98
C LEU A 48 -4.68 -5.52 7.56
N SER A 49 -4.67 -4.54 6.64
CA SER A 49 -5.13 -4.74 5.25
C SER A 49 -4.16 -5.62 4.46
N ALA A 50 -2.86 -5.39 4.61
CA ALA A 50 -1.82 -6.17 3.94
C ALA A 50 -1.88 -7.66 4.36
N HIS A 51 -1.95 -7.92 5.68
CA HIS A 51 -2.04 -9.29 6.19
C HIS A 51 -3.30 -10.03 5.74
N LEU A 52 -4.45 -9.36 5.61
CA LEU A 52 -5.66 -10.00 5.10
C LEU A 52 -5.52 -10.41 3.63
N SER A 53 -4.85 -9.60 2.80
CA SER A 53 -4.54 -9.96 1.41
C SER A 53 -3.62 -11.17 1.32
N GLU A 54 -2.56 -11.23 2.14
CA GLU A 54 -1.65 -12.37 2.20
C GLU A 54 -2.36 -13.66 2.67
N LEU A 55 -3.15 -13.57 3.73
CA LEU A 55 -3.92 -14.71 4.28
C LEU A 55 -4.95 -15.22 3.26
N SER A 56 -5.61 -14.32 2.53
CA SER A 56 -6.56 -14.67 1.45
C SER A 56 -5.85 -15.41 0.30
N ALA A 57 -4.71 -14.90 -0.16
CA ALA A 57 -3.91 -15.55 -1.21
C ALA A 57 -3.38 -16.92 -0.77
N ALA A 58 -2.94 -17.04 0.49
CA ALA A 58 -2.50 -18.30 1.08
C ALA A 58 -3.64 -19.32 1.20
N HIS A 59 -4.83 -18.89 1.66
CA HIS A 59 -6.01 -19.76 1.76
C HIS A 59 -6.45 -20.28 0.38
N SER A 60 -6.44 -19.42 -0.63
CA SER A 60 -6.80 -19.78 -2.01
C SER A 60 -5.90 -20.87 -2.61
N ARG A 61 -4.65 -20.98 -2.13
CA ARG A 61 -3.70 -22.05 -2.50
C ARG A 61 -3.87 -23.31 -1.67
N ALA A 62 -4.46 -23.22 -0.49
CA ALA A 62 -4.60 -24.31 0.47
C ALA A 62 -5.93 -25.08 0.38
N VAL A 63 -6.93 -24.57 -0.35
CA VAL A 63 -8.20 -25.30 -0.62
C VAL A 63 -8.00 -26.18 -1.86
N PRO A 64 -7.77 -27.51 -1.73
CA PRO A 64 -7.93 -28.40 -2.88
C PRO A 64 -9.41 -28.38 -3.30
N ALA A 65 -9.65 -28.24 -4.60
CA ALA A 65 -10.98 -28.43 -5.18
C ALA A 65 -11.46 -29.85 -4.84
N ALA A 66 -12.46 -29.93 -3.96
CA ALA A 66 -13.19 -31.16 -3.68
C ALA A 66 -14.29 -31.36 -4.73
#